data_AF-A0A2V5TMY8-F1
#
_entry.id   AF-A0A2V5TMY8-F1
#
_cell.length_a   1.000
_cell.length_b   1.000
_cell.length_c   1.000
_cell.angle_alpha   90.00
_cell.angle_beta   90.00
_cell.angle_gamma   90.00
#
_symmetry.space_group_name_H-M   'P 1'
#
loop_
_entity.id
_entity.type
_entity.pdbx_description
1 polymer ?
#
loop_
_entity_poly.entity_id
_entity_poly.type
_entity_poly.pdbx_seq_one_letter_code
_entity_poly.pdbx_strand_id
1 'polypeptide(L)'
;MPGPPHGPPAGQGAGSARGPAGQSIRERWLAMPPEARQNFRRNAERWMQMSPEERNVMRQRENLRRQTIQRETETALRESGLRLNPQERAQFESRYVQERRKVEQTLRQQIEAERQKELPALIQQLKKEFQIDQPVRSPATKPADSANPKK
;
A
#
# COMPACT_ATOMS: atom_id res chain seq x y z
N MET A 1 31.51 0.13 24.10
CA MET A 1 30.29 -0.67 23.91
C MET A 1 29.08 0.26 24.04
N PRO A 2 28.51 0.79 22.95
CA PRO A 2 27.31 1.61 23.03
C PRO A 2 26.06 0.72 23.14
N GLY A 3 25.19 1.03 24.11
CA GLY A 3 23.94 0.31 24.40
C GLY A 3 22.85 0.51 23.33
N PRO A 4 21.74 -0.24 23.43
CA PRO A 4 20.67 -0.21 22.43
C PRO A 4 19.96 1.16 22.41
N PRO A 5 19.56 1.67 21.23
CA PRO A 5 18.92 2.98 21.11
C PRO A 5 17.52 2.96 21.71
N HIS A 6 17.25 3.96 22.55
CA HIS A 6 15.95 4.27 23.13
C HIS A 6 14.86 4.42 22.05
N GLY A 7 13.71 3.77 22.29
CA GLY A 7 12.52 3.92 21.47
C GLY A 7 11.93 5.35 21.53
N PRO A 8 11.06 5.72 20.57
CA PRO A 8 10.52 7.08 20.49
C PRO A 8 9.62 7.40 21.69
N PRO A 9 9.53 8.68 22.10
CA PRO A 9 8.77 9.10 23.27
C PRO A 9 7.25 8.97 23.05
N ALA A 10 6.54 8.75 24.15
CA ALA A 10 5.09 8.56 24.21
C ALA A 10 4.32 9.83 23.78
N GLY A 11 4.01 9.91 22.49
CA GLY A 11 2.95 10.78 21.97
C GLY A 11 1.59 10.15 22.26
N GLN A 12 0.86 10.73 23.20
CA GLN A 12 -0.55 10.45 23.44
C GLN A 12 -1.35 10.82 22.19
N GLY A 13 -1.83 9.80 21.47
CA GLY A 13 -2.69 9.93 20.30
C GLY A 13 -3.46 8.63 20.15
N ALA A 14 -4.66 8.60 20.72
CA ALA A 14 -5.54 7.45 20.76
C ALA A 14 -5.82 6.92 19.34
N GLY A 15 -5.36 5.70 19.08
CA GLY A 15 -5.57 5.03 17.80
C GLY A 15 -4.83 3.71 17.70
N SER A 16 -4.56 3.04 18.81
CA SER A 16 -4.15 1.63 18.78
C SER A 16 -5.23 0.86 18.05
N ALA A 17 -4.85 0.03 17.08
CA ALA A 17 -5.70 -1.04 16.59
C ALA A 17 -6.01 -1.96 17.77
N ARG A 18 -7.02 -1.58 18.57
CA ARG A 18 -7.47 -2.33 19.72
C ARG A 18 -8.28 -3.48 19.17
N GLY A 19 -7.57 -4.57 18.81
CA GLY A 19 -8.14 -5.90 19.00
C GLY A 19 -8.64 -6.03 20.45
N PRO A 20 -9.50 -7.01 20.76
CA PRO A 20 -10.10 -7.15 22.09
C PRO A 20 -8.99 -6.99 23.13
N ALA A 21 -9.16 -5.98 24.00
CA ALA A 21 -8.14 -5.51 24.91
C ALA A 21 -7.84 -6.63 25.92
N GLY A 22 -6.86 -7.47 25.62
CA GLY A 22 -6.51 -8.64 26.42
C GLY A 22 -5.81 -9.77 25.66
N GLN A 23 -5.91 -9.82 24.33
CA GLN A 23 -5.23 -10.87 23.55
C GLN A 23 -3.76 -10.52 23.30
N SER A 24 -2.88 -11.46 23.63
CA SER A 24 -1.46 -11.39 23.32
C SER A 24 -1.22 -11.35 21.80
N ILE A 25 -0.10 -10.78 21.39
CA ILE A 25 0.33 -10.77 19.97
C ILE A 25 0.38 -12.19 19.40
N ARG A 26 0.74 -13.17 20.24
CA ARG A 26 0.79 -14.60 19.90
C ARG A 26 -0.60 -15.15 19.56
N GLU A 27 -1.61 -14.87 20.38
CA GLU A 27 -2.99 -15.34 20.10
C GLU A 27 -3.54 -14.72 18.83
N ARG A 28 -3.33 -13.41 18.64
CA ARG A 28 -3.71 -12.73 17.39
C ARG A 28 -3.01 -13.31 16.17
N TRP A 29 -1.75 -13.71 16.31
CA TRP A 29 -1.00 -14.38 15.25
C TRP A 29 -1.59 -15.74 14.89
N LEU A 30 -1.92 -16.55 15.90
CA LEU A 30 -2.50 -17.88 15.72
C LEU A 30 -3.92 -17.83 15.14
N ALA A 31 -4.71 -16.81 15.50
CA ALA A 31 -6.05 -16.60 14.98
C ALA A 31 -6.10 -16.11 13.51
N MET A 32 -4.96 -15.72 12.92
CA MET A 32 -4.93 -15.28 11.52
C MET A 32 -5.03 -16.46 10.54
N PRO A 33 -5.81 -16.32 9.46
CA PRO A 33 -5.78 -17.27 8.34
C PRO A 33 -4.35 -17.47 7.80
N PRO A 34 -4.01 -18.66 7.27
CA PRO A 34 -2.66 -18.96 6.78
C PRO A 34 -2.14 -17.93 5.76
N GLU A 35 -2.99 -17.51 4.83
CA GLU A 35 -2.66 -16.49 3.82
C GLU A 35 -2.36 -15.13 4.45
N ALA A 36 -3.15 -14.73 5.44
CA ALA A 36 -2.94 -13.48 6.18
C ALA A 36 -1.60 -13.49 6.94
N ARG A 37 -1.21 -14.63 7.53
CA ARG A 37 0.10 -14.81 8.15
C ARG A 37 1.23 -14.66 7.14
N GLN A 38 1.08 -15.23 5.94
CA GLN A 38 2.09 -15.11 4.89
C GLN A 38 2.24 -13.66 4.40
N ASN A 39 1.12 -12.97 4.19
CA ASN A 39 1.10 -11.54 3.85
C ASN A 39 1.78 -10.70 4.93
N PHE A 40 1.52 -10.98 6.20
CA PHE A 40 2.17 -10.29 7.31
C PHE A 40 3.69 -10.49 7.29
N ARG A 41 4.18 -11.72 7.09
CA ARG A 41 5.63 -12.01 6.99
C ARG A 41 6.29 -11.21 5.87
N ARG A 42 5.72 -11.25 4.66
CA ARG A 42 6.23 -10.48 3.52
C ARG A 42 6.29 -8.98 3.81
N ASN A 43 5.24 -8.44 4.42
CA ASN A 43 5.19 -7.02 4.77
C ASN A 43 6.21 -6.66 5.86
N ALA A 44 6.42 -7.53 6.84
CA ALA A 44 7.41 -7.34 7.90
C ALA A 44 8.84 -7.39 7.34
N GLU A 45 9.13 -8.35 6.47
CA GLU A 45 10.41 -8.45 5.75
C GLU A 45 10.67 -7.18 4.94
N ARG A 46 9.69 -6.72 4.17
CA ARG A 46 9.78 -5.45 3.43
C ARG A 46 10.03 -4.26 4.35
N TRP A 47 9.35 -4.19 5.49
CA TRP A 47 9.53 -3.11 6.47
C TRP A 47 10.94 -3.10 7.07
N MET A 48 11.50 -4.27 7.39
CA MET A 48 12.86 -4.40 7.90
C MET A 48 13.90 -3.94 6.87
N GLN A 49 13.63 -4.15 5.58
CA GLN A 49 14.50 -3.73 4.49
C GLN A 49 14.36 -2.24 4.11
N MET A 50 13.26 -1.58 4.47
CA MET A 50 13.07 -0.16 4.17
C MET A 50 14.04 0.76 4.90
N SER A 51 14.48 1.82 4.22
CA SER A 51 15.25 2.91 4.82
C SER A 51 14.43 3.72 5.83
N PRO A 52 15.06 4.49 6.73
CA PRO A 52 14.36 5.40 7.64
C PRO A 52 13.42 6.38 6.92
N GLU A 53 13.82 6.89 5.76
CA GLU A 53 13.07 7.83 4.92
C GLU A 53 11.84 7.15 4.32
N GLU A 54 12.00 5.96 3.75
CA GLU A 54 10.87 5.16 3.22
C GLU A 54 9.85 4.84 4.31
N ARG A 55 10.33 4.45 5.50
CA ARG A 55 9.46 4.26 6.67
C ARG A 55 8.76 5.54 7.05
N ASN A 56 9.41 6.71 6.92
CA ASN A 56 8.79 7.99 7.24
C ASN A 56 7.66 8.34 6.28
N VAL A 57 7.86 8.14 4.97
CA VAL A 57 6.80 8.32 3.96
C VAL A 57 5.61 7.41 4.25
N MET A 58 5.87 6.15 4.60
CA MET A 58 4.80 5.21 4.97
C MET A 58 4.05 5.64 6.23
N ARG A 59 4.74 6.15 7.26
CA ARG A 59 4.11 6.71 8.47
C ARG A 59 3.26 7.93 8.14
N GLN A 60 3.75 8.85 7.32
CA GLN A 60 2.99 10.03 6.90
C GLN A 60 1.71 9.63 6.15
N ARG A 61 1.82 8.66 5.23
CA ARG A 61 0.66 8.12 4.51
C ARG A 61 -0.36 7.50 5.46
N GLU A 62 0.09 6.73 6.44
CA GLU A 62 -0.78 6.11 7.44
C GLU A 62 -1.44 7.17 8.35
N ASN A 63 -0.72 8.22 8.73
CA ASN A 63 -1.28 9.32 9.50
C ASN A 63 -2.38 10.06 8.73
N LEU A 64 -2.14 10.36 7.45
CA LEU A 64 -3.15 10.96 6.59
C LEU A 64 -4.39 10.06 6.46
N ARG A 65 -4.17 8.76 6.22
CA ARG A 65 -5.26 7.77 6.16
C ARG A 65 -6.10 7.79 7.44
N ARG A 66 -5.46 7.82 8.62
CA ARG A 66 -6.15 7.86 9.91
C ARG A 66 -6.99 9.12 10.08
N GLN A 67 -6.44 10.28 9.73
CA GLN A 67 -7.17 11.55 9.80
C GLN A 67 -8.39 11.56 8.87
N THR A 68 -8.25 11.03 7.65
CA THR A 68 -9.37 10.90 6.72
C THR A 68 -10.47 10.02 7.29
N ILE A 69 -10.13 8.82 7.76
CA ILE A 69 -11.09 7.89 8.35
C ILE A 69 -11.81 8.51 9.55
N GLN A 70 -11.08 9.22 10.41
CA GLN A 70 -11.68 9.88 11.56
C GLN A 70 -12.74 10.91 11.12
N ARG A 71 -12.39 11.80 10.19
CA ARG A 71 -13.32 12.81 9.66
C ARG A 71 -14.54 12.17 9.00
N GLU A 72 -14.33 11.14 8.17
CA GLU A 72 -15.42 10.39 7.53
C GLU A 72 -16.35 9.75 8.56
N THR A 73 -15.79 9.18 9.64
CA THR A 73 -16.58 8.53 10.69
C THR A 73 -17.37 9.55 11.50
N GLU A 74 -16.77 10.71 11.80
CA GLU A 74 -17.45 11.83 12.46
C GLU A 74 -18.61 12.38 11.62
N THR A 75 -18.39 12.53 10.31
CA THR A 75 -19.45 12.91 9.36
C THR A 75 -20.56 11.86 9.36
N ALA A 76 -20.23 10.58 9.21
CA ALA A 76 -21.22 9.50 9.20
C ALA A 76 -22.04 9.46 10.50
N LEU A 77 -21.40 9.69 11.66
CA LEU A 77 -22.11 9.76 12.93
C LEU A 77 -23.06 10.96 12.98
N ARG A 78 -22.63 12.14 12.52
CA ARG A 78 -23.48 13.32 12.44
C ARG A 78 -24.68 13.11 11.53
N GLU A 79 -24.45 12.55 10.34
CA GLU A 79 -25.50 12.28 9.35
C GLU A 79 -26.48 11.20 9.81
N SER A 80 -26.01 10.22 10.59
CA SER A 80 -26.87 9.18 11.15
C SER A 80 -27.88 9.71 12.19
N GLY A 81 -27.66 10.91 12.74
CA GLY A 81 -28.48 11.46 13.82
C GLY A 81 -28.39 10.71 15.15
N LEU A 82 -27.50 9.71 15.26
CA LEU A 82 -27.37 8.89 16.45
C LEU A 82 -26.73 9.68 17.60
N ARG A 83 -27.29 9.51 18.80
CA ARG A 83 -26.71 9.99 20.05
C ARG A 83 -26.10 8.80 20.78
N LEU A 84 -24.80 8.63 20.63
CA LEU A 84 -24.06 7.50 21.20
C LEU A 84 -23.27 7.94 22.43
N ASN A 85 -23.23 7.09 23.45
CA ASN A 85 -22.28 7.25 24.55
C ASN A 85 -20.83 6.91 24.09
N PRO A 86 -19.79 7.18 24.89
CA PRO A 86 -18.41 6.93 24.48
C PRO A 86 -18.10 5.48 24.09
N GLN A 87 -18.71 4.49 24.75
CA GLN A 87 -18.50 3.08 24.45
C GLN A 87 -19.18 2.69 23.12
N GLU A 88 -20.42 3.10 22.92
CA GLU A 88 -21.16 2.88 21.67
C GLU A 88 -20.50 3.58 20.49
N ARG A 89 -19.96 4.78 20.71
CA ARG A 89 -19.19 5.51 19.71
C ARG A 89 -17.94 4.74 19.28
N ALA A 90 -17.18 4.18 20.23
CA ALA A 90 -16.02 3.35 19.92
C ALA A 90 -16.40 2.09 19.13
N GLN A 91 -17.56 1.48 19.44
CA GLN A 91 -18.08 0.35 18.69
C GLN A 91 -18.48 0.77 17.26
N PHE A 92 -19.16 1.90 17.11
CA PHE A 92 -19.51 2.46 15.81
C PHE A 92 -18.26 2.72 14.96
N GLU A 93 -17.25 3.39 15.51
CA GLU A 93 -16.00 3.68 14.82
C GLU A 93 -15.29 2.39 14.38
N SER A 94 -15.21 1.38 15.27
CA SER A 94 -14.62 0.07 14.94
C SER A 94 -15.37 -0.61 13.78
N ARG A 95 -16.70 -0.62 13.82
CA ARG A 95 -17.54 -1.21 12.78
C ARG A 95 -17.44 -0.45 11.46
N TYR A 96 -17.47 0.87 11.49
CA TYR A 96 -17.32 1.73 10.32
C TYR A 96 -16.01 1.41 9.58
N VAL A 97 -14.88 1.34 10.30
CA VAL A 97 -13.59 1.01 9.70
C VAL A 97 -13.56 -0.39 9.09
N GLN A 98 -14.19 -1.37 9.73
CA GLN A 98 -14.28 -2.74 9.21
C GLN A 98 -15.07 -2.79 7.90
N GLU A 99 -16.27 -2.20 7.86
CA GLU A 99 -17.12 -2.22 6.67
C GLU A 99 -16.51 -1.40 5.53
N ARG A 100 -15.93 -0.23 5.83
CA ARG A 100 -15.17 0.57 4.86
C ARG A 100 -14.05 -0.23 4.19
N ARG A 101 -13.30 -1.04 4.95
CA ARG A 101 -12.23 -1.89 4.39
C ARG A 101 -12.77 -2.94 3.42
N LYS A 102 -13.93 -3.53 3.71
CA LYS A 102 -14.57 -4.51 2.80
C LYS A 102 -14.98 -3.84 1.49
N VAL A 103 -15.62 -2.67 1.57
CA VAL A 103 -15.99 -1.88 0.39
C VAL A 103 -14.75 -1.52 -0.43
N GLU A 104 -13.70 -0.98 0.20
CA GLU A 104 -12.44 -0.66 -0.47
C GLU A 104 -11.81 -1.88 -1.15
N GLN A 105 -11.86 -3.06 -0.53
CA GLN A 105 -11.31 -4.29 -1.11
C GLN A 105 -12.06 -4.71 -2.37
N THR A 106 -13.39 -4.71 -2.33
CA THR A 106 -14.22 -5.03 -3.50
C THR A 106 -13.97 -4.03 -4.63
N LEU A 107 -13.96 -2.73 -4.32
CA LEU A 107 -13.68 -1.68 -5.32
C LEU A 107 -12.30 -1.84 -5.95
N ARG A 108 -11.27 -2.18 -5.16
CA ARG A 108 -9.92 -2.42 -5.69
C ARG A 108 -9.90 -3.58 -6.68
N GLN A 109 -10.60 -4.68 -6.37
CA GLN A 109 -10.68 -5.83 -7.27
C GLN A 109 -11.37 -5.47 -8.59
N GLN A 110 -12.47 -4.72 -8.52
CA GLN A 110 -13.19 -4.25 -9.70
C GLN A 110 -12.32 -3.32 -10.55
N ILE A 111 -11.70 -2.31 -9.93
CA ILE A 111 -10.81 -1.38 -10.62
C ILE A 111 -9.63 -2.11 -11.25
N GLU A 112 -9.05 -3.10 -10.56
CA GLU A 112 -7.95 -3.89 -11.10
C GLU A 112 -8.39 -4.72 -12.30
N ALA A 113 -9.57 -5.35 -12.23
CA ALA A 113 -10.12 -6.13 -13.33
C ALA A 113 -10.37 -5.25 -14.58
N GLU A 114 -10.99 -4.08 -14.40
CA GLU A 114 -11.19 -3.14 -15.52
C GLU A 114 -9.86 -2.61 -16.06
N ARG A 115 -8.91 -2.27 -15.17
CA ARG A 115 -7.57 -1.85 -15.59
C ARG A 115 -6.90 -2.91 -16.45
N GLN A 116 -6.96 -4.18 -16.04
CA GLN A 116 -6.34 -5.27 -16.80
C GLN A 116 -6.94 -5.44 -18.20
N LYS A 117 -8.23 -5.14 -18.36
CA LYS A 117 -8.92 -5.17 -19.65
C LYS A 117 -8.48 -4.02 -20.56
N GLU A 118 -8.28 -2.82 -20.02
CA GLU A 118 -7.93 -1.62 -20.80
C GLU A 118 -6.43 -1.48 -21.10
N LEU A 119 -5.57 -2.02 -20.23
CA LEU A 119 -4.11 -1.89 -20.33
C LEU A 119 -3.53 -2.32 -21.69
N PRO A 120 -3.93 -3.45 -22.31
CA PRO A 120 -3.38 -3.85 -23.60
C PRO A 120 -3.66 -2.83 -24.71
N ALA A 121 -4.86 -2.24 -24.74
CA ALA A 121 -5.22 -1.23 -25.73
C ALA A 121 -4.37 0.03 -25.55
N LEU A 122 -4.21 0.49 -24.31
CA LEU A 122 -3.32 1.60 -23.97
C LEU A 122 -1.88 1.33 -24.41
N ILE A 123 -1.35 0.13 -24.14
CA ILE A 123 0.02 -0.25 -24.54
C ILE A 123 0.17 -0.22 -26.07
N GLN A 124 -0.83 -0.69 -26.83
CA GLN A 124 -0.79 -0.64 -28.29
C GLN A 124 -0.84 0.79 -28.82
N GLN A 125 -1.62 1.66 -28.20
CA GLN A 125 -1.65 3.09 -28.55
C GLN A 125 -0.28 3.73 -28.31
N LEU A 126 0.28 3.56 -27.12
CA LEU A 126 1.61 4.07 -26.79
C LEU A 126 2.67 3.51 -27.75
N LYS A 127 2.62 2.21 -28.09
CA LYS A 127 3.54 1.63 -29.07
C LYS A 127 3.47 2.32 -30.43
N LYS A 128 2.28 2.67 -30.91
CA LYS A 128 2.11 3.39 -32.19
C LYS A 128 2.67 4.81 -32.10
N GLU A 129 2.31 5.55 -31.05
CA GLU A 129 2.80 6.92 -30.83
C GLU A 129 4.33 6.98 -30.81
N PHE A 130 4.97 6.07 -30.06
CA PHE A 130 6.43 6.05 -29.92
C PHE A 130 7.18 5.28 -31.02
N GLN A 131 6.50 4.59 -31.95
CA GLN A 131 7.12 3.97 -33.13
C GLN A 131 7.21 4.90 -34.33
N ILE A 132 6.33 5.90 -34.44
CA ILE A 132 6.36 6.89 -35.53
C ILE A 132 7.66 7.72 -35.47
N ASP A 133 8.21 7.94 -34.27
CA ASP A 133 9.47 8.65 -34.05
C ASP A 133 10.72 7.75 -34.09
N GLN A 134 10.59 6.44 -34.33
CA GLN A 134 11.75 5.63 -34.68
C GLN A 134 11.94 5.69 -36.20
N PRO A 135 12.92 6.44 -36.73
CA PRO A 135 13.33 6.22 -38.10
C PRO A 135 13.77 4.77 -38.19
N VAL A 136 13.22 4.06 -39.17
CA VAL A 136 13.72 2.76 -39.60
C VAL A 136 15.25 2.84 -39.50
N ARG A 137 15.87 2.04 -38.62
CA ARG A 137 17.30 1.77 -38.74
C ARG A 137 17.45 1.06 -40.08
N SER A 138 17.57 1.85 -41.14
CA SER A 138 18.08 1.42 -42.42
C SER A 138 19.37 0.67 -42.13
N PRO A 139 19.57 -0.52 -42.70
CA PRO A 139 20.79 -1.27 -42.48
C PRO A 139 21.93 -0.41 -42.98
N ALA A 140 22.71 0.15 -42.06
CA ALA A 140 23.94 0.86 -42.38
C ALA A 140 24.87 -0.15 -43.05
N THR A 141 24.86 -0.12 -44.38
CA THR A 141 26.03 -0.22 -45.25
C THR A 141 27.27 -0.78 -44.58
N LYS A 142 27.61 -2.02 -44.95
CA LYS A 142 29.00 -2.49 -45.00
C LYS A 142 29.91 -1.40 -45.60
N PRO A 143 31.07 -1.12 -44.99
CA PRO A 143 32.34 -1.14 -45.71
C PRO A 143 32.91 -2.55 -45.54
N ALA A 144 33.03 -3.34 -46.62
CA ALA A 144 34.19 -3.30 -47.50
C ALA A 144 35.50 -3.50 -46.72
N ASP A 145 36.06 -4.69 -46.92
CA ASP A 145 37.43 -5.14 -46.65
C ASP A 145 38.41 -4.13 -46.04
N SER A 146 39.01 -4.52 -44.91
CA SER A 146 40.43 -4.24 -44.71
C SER A 146 41.12 -5.46 -44.16
N ALA A 147 42.00 -5.96 -45.01
CA ALA A 147 42.88 -7.08 -44.84
C ALA A 147 43.69 -6.98 -43.54
N ASN A 148 43.82 -8.15 -42.93
CA ASN A 148 44.85 -8.52 -41.98
C ASN A 148 46.25 -8.14 -42.50
N PRO A 149 47.19 -7.75 -41.61
CA PRO A 149 48.52 -8.34 -41.75
C PRO A 149 49.03 -8.89 -40.41
N LYS A 150 49.58 -10.11 -40.52
CA LYS A 150 50.42 -10.82 -39.57
C LYS A 150 51.47 -9.91 -38.90
N LYS A 151 51.66 -10.10 -37.59
CA LYS A 151 52.92 -10.60 -37.02
C LYS A 151 52.67 -11.28 -35.68
#